data_AF-A0A1G8PL72-F1
#
_entry.id   AF-A0A1G8PL72-F1
#
_cell.length_a   1.000
_cell.length_b   1.000
_cell.length_c   1.000
_cell.angle_alpha   90.00
_cell.angle_beta   90.00
_cell.angle_gamma   90.00
#
_symmetry.space_group_name_H-M   'P 1'
#
loop_
_entity.id
_entity.type
_entity.pdbx_description
1 polymer ?
#
loop_
_entity_poly.entity_id
_entity_poly.type
_entity_poly.pdbx_seq_one_letter_code
_entity_poly.pdbx_strand_id
1 'polypeptide(L)'
;MAITPDDVRTVVFKSSSLLRHGYDMGEVDDFLDEVALAMDDLIRAQQHQSPQPPAPRPGPARSESVPPQEAPPTPDQHQVVGELRARVRDLESELAARKAAPAPAPPPAPQPRPAPGNDLLQRLDELERENERLRKESEKDLMGISSRAVNLLSQAQRTADQTIADADKYARDLVMNARAQFQEILQRAQALSRVSGNGLASGASGPTTTELEYVRSCAQLAQAQLHALLATLPPEVSTQSRHPSAEM
;
A
#
# COMPACT_ATOMS: atom_id res chain seq x y z
N MET A 1 7.82 -20.15 -7.07
CA MET A 1 6.88 -20.74 -6.09
C MET A 1 6.07 -19.56 -5.57
N ALA A 2 4.74 -19.60 -5.59
CA ALA A 2 3.95 -18.41 -5.24
C ALA A 2 3.95 -18.26 -3.72
N ILE A 3 4.66 -17.27 -3.18
CA ILE A 3 4.55 -16.88 -1.77
C ILE A 3 3.13 -16.38 -1.56
N THR A 4 2.40 -17.01 -0.64
CA THR A 4 1.06 -16.58 -0.27
C THR A 4 1.12 -15.61 0.93
N PRO A 5 0.07 -14.78 1.15
CA PRO A 5 0.00 -13.92 2.33
C PRO A 5 0.09 -14.67 3.66
N ASP A 6 -0.32 -15.95 3.71
CA ASP A 6 -0.20 -16.78 4.92
C ASP A 6 1.24 -17.28 5.13
N ASP A 7 2.00 -17.50 4.05
CA ASP A 7 3.43 -17.84 4.15
C ASP A 7 4.20 -16.67 4.78
N VAL A 8 3.91 -15.41 4.38
CA VAL A 8 4.55 -14.20 4.96
C VAL A 8 4.28 -14.07 6.47
N ARG A 9 3.09 -14.46 6.94
CA ARG A 9 2.69 -14.35 8.36
C ARG A 9 3.38 -15.36 9.26
N THR A 10 3.94 -16.43 8.70
CA THR A 10 4.54 -17.54 9.46
C THR A 10 6.06 -17.54 9.44
N VAL A 11 6.69 -16.63 8.68
CA VAL A 11 8.16 -16.49 8.64
C VAL A 11 8.70 -16.02 9.99
N VAL A 12 9.69 -16.74 10.50
CA VAL A 12 10.43 -16.40 11.71
C VAL A 12 11.89 -16.22 11.35
N PHE A 13 12.41 -15.01 11.54
CA PHE A 13 13.82 -14.68 11.29
C PHE A 13 14.69 -15.08 12.48
N LYS A 14 15.90 -15.55 12.21
CA LYS A 14 16.88 -15.85 13.24
C LYS A 14 17.42 -14.56 13.84
N SER A 15 17.71 -14.58 15.13
CA SER A 15 18.41 -13.47 15.79
C SER A 15 19.88 -13.49 15.42
N SER A 16 20.43 -12.32 15.10
CA SER A 16 21.87 -12.15 14.91
C SER A 16 22.63 -12.46 16.20
N SER A 17 23.76 -13.16 16.06
CA SER A 17 24.60 -13.69 17.14
C SER A 17 24.89 -12.69 18.27
N LEU A 18 24.51 -13.09 19.50
CA LEU A 18 24.99 -12.82 20.89
C LEU A 18 25.54 -11.46 21.34
N LEU A 19 25.91 -10.52 20.46
CA LEU A 19 26.44 -9.19 20.80
C LEU A 19 25.76 -8.04 20.07
N ARG A 20 24.87 -8.32 19.11
CA ARG A 20 24.05 -7.33 18.41
C ARG A 20 22.58 -7.71 18.55
N HIS A 21 21.76 -6.78 19.04
CA HIS A 21 20.32 -6.98 19.08
C HIS A 21 19.76 -6.78 17.66
N GLY A 22 19.09 -7.78 17.11
CA GLY A 22 18.46 -7.69 15.79
C GLY A 22 18.25 -9.05 15.13
N TYR A 23 17.47 -9.06 14.06
CA TYR A 23 17.34 -10.20 13.16
C TYR A 23 18.57 -10.29 12.24
N ASP A 24 18.84 -11.46 11.69
CA ASP A 24 19.85 -11.61 10.63
C ASP A 24 19.40 -10.81 9.40
N MET A 25 20.16 -9.76 9.08
CA MET A 25 19.83 -8.87 7.97
C MET A 25 19.86 -9.59 6.62
N GLY A 26 20.76 -10.57 6.44
CA GLY A 26 20.84 -11.33 5.19
C GLY A 26 19.59 -12.19 4.96
N GLU A 27 19.09 -12.82 6.03
CA GLU A 27 17.86 -13.63 5.95
C GLU A 27 16.62 -12.77 5.69
N VAL A 28 16.60 -11.53 6.20
CA VAL A 28 15.53 -10.56 5.92
C VAL A 28 15.60 -10.07 4.48
N ASP A 29 16.79 -9.73 3.98
CA ASP A 29 16.99 -9.23 2.62
C ASP A 29 16.63 -10.32 1.58
N ASP A 30 17.07 -11.56 1.78
CA ASP A 30 16.73 -12.70 0.91
C ASP A 30 15.21 -12.93 0.84
N PHE A 31 14.51 -12.79 1.97
CA PHE A 31 13.06 -12.92 2.03
C PHE A 31 12.34 -11.77 1.30
N LEU A 32 12.83 -10.54 1.43
CA LEU A 32 12.27 -9.38 0.74
C LEU A 32 12.41 -9.51 -0.78
N ASP A 33 13.54 -10.04 -1.26
CA ASP A 33 13.77 -10.31 -2.69
C ASP A 33 12.79 -11.37 -3.22
N GLU A 34 12.53 -12.43 -2.45
CA GLU A 34 11.58 -13.48 -2.84
C GLU A 34 10.14 -12.96 -2.92
N VAL A 35 9.71 -12.14 -1.95
CA VAL A 35 8.39 -11.51 -1.93
C VAL A 35 8.23 -10.52 -3.09
N ALA A 36 9.25 -9.70 -3.37
CA ALA A 36 9.23 -8.76 -4.47
C ALA A 36 9.05 -9.46 -5.82
N LEU A 37 9.79 -10.54 -6.05
CA LEU A 37 9.65 -11.37 -7.26
C LEU A 37 8.25 -11.97 -7.38
N ALA A 38 7.68 -12.49 -6.28
CA ALA A 38 6.34 -13.05 -6.27
C ALA A 38 5.25 -12.01 -6.58
N MET A 39 5.40 -10.77 -6.07
CA MET A 39 4.49 -9.67 -6.36
C MET A 39 4.59 -9.21 -7.81
N ASP A 40 5.79 -9.10 -8.38
CA ASP A 40 5.99 -8.74 -9.78
C ASP A 40 5.37 -9.77 -10.73
N ASP A 41 5.52 -11.06 -10.43
CA ASP A 41 4.90 -12.14 -11.19
C ASP A 41 3.36 -12.09 -11.11
N LEU A 42 2.81 -11.79 -9.93
CA LEU A 42 1.37 -11.64 -9.72
C LEU A 42 0.80 -10.43 -10.49
N ILE A 43 1.49 -9.30 -10.44
CA ILE A 43 1.12 -8.08 -11.16
C ILE A 43 1.17 -8.33 -12.67
N ARG A 44 2.22 -9.00 -13.16
CA ARG A 44 2.34 -9.38 -14.57
C ARG A 44 1.21 -10.32 -15.02
N ALA A 45 0.85 -11.30 -14.19
CA ALA A 45 -0.26 -12.20 -14.45
C ALA A 45 -1.61 -11.47 -14.51
N GLN A 46 -1.84 -10.49 -13.63
CA GLN A 46 -3.05 -9.65 -13.66
C GLN A 46 -3.10 -8.72 -14.88
N GLN A 47 -1.96 -8.15 -15.29
CA GLN A 47 -1.87 -7.30 -16.48
C GLN A 47 -2.16 -8.09 -17.77
N HIS A 48 -1.74 -9.35 -17.87
CA HIS A 48 -2.03 -10.22 -19.02
C HIS A 48 -3.49 -10.70 -19.09
N GLN A 49 -4.27 -10.60 -18.01
CA GLN A 49 -5.70 -10.91 -18.00
C GLN A 49 -6.59 -9.74 -18.45
N SER A 50 -6.05 -8.53 -18.54
CA SER A 50 -6.78 -7.40 -19.13
C SER A 50 -6.73 -7.49 -20.66
N PRO A 51 -7.87 -7.59 -21.38
CA PRO A 51 -7.86 -7.62 -22.84
C PRO A 51 -7.37 -6.27 -23.38
N GLN A 52 -6.13 -6.23 -23.84
CA GLN A 52 -5.51 -5.04 -24.42
C GLN A 52 -6.06 -4.81 -25.84
N PRO A 53 -6.64 -3.64 -26.16
CA PRO A 53 -6.93 -3.29 -27.55
C PRO A 53 -5.60 -3.16 -28.34
N PRO A 54 -5.59 -3.51 -29.64
CA PRO A 54 -4.34 -3.63 -30.40
C PRO A 54 -3.63 -2.28 -30.50
N ALA A 55 -2.42 -2.20 -29.93
CA ALA A 55 -1.55 -1.04 -30.07
C ALA A 55 -0.91 -0.98 -31.47
N PRO A 56 -0.78 0.20 -32.07
CA PRO A 56 -0.02 0.41 -33.31
C PRO A 56 1.50 0.31 -33.06
N ARG A 57 2.18 -0.08 -34.14
CA ARG A 57 3.56 -0.62 -34.24
C ARG A 57 4.68 0.27 -33.65
N PRO A 58 5.81 -0.34 -33.23
CA PRO A 58 6.98 0.36 -32.71
C PRO A 58 7.80 1.05 -33.83
N GLY A 59 8.13 2.33 -33.61
CA GLY A 59 9.21 3.02 -34.32
C GLY A 59 10.58 2.68 -33.70
N PRO A 60 11.69 2.80 -34.45
CA PRO A 60 12.98 2.24 -34.05
C PRO A 60 13.64 3.02 -32.91
N ALA A 61 14.18 2.24 -31.98
CA ALA A 61 15.05 2.67 -30.89
C ALA A 61 16.27 3.45 -31.42
N ARG A 62 16.54 4.60 -30.81
CA ARG A 62 17.88 5.20 -30.85
C ARG A 62 18.69 4.62 -29.69
N SER A 63 19.54 3.66 -30.04
CA SER A 63 20.68 3.26 -29.23
C SER A 63 21.72 4.38 -29.28
N GLU A 64 21.87 5.14 -28.19
CA GLU A 64 23.09 5.92 -27.97
C GLU A 64 24.13 5.00 -27.33
N SER A 65 24.98 4.46 -28.19
CA SER A 65 26.23 3.80 -27.84
C SER A 65 27.25 4.83 -27.36
N VAL A 66 27.56 4.81 -26.06
CA VAL A 66 28.71 5.50 -25.47
C VAL A 66 29.99 4.74 -25.86
N PRO A 67 31.03 5.39 -26.44
CA PRO A 67 32.28 4.73 -26.78
C PRO A 67 33.13 4.44 -25.52
N PRO A 68 34.04 3.43 -25.56
CA PRO A 68 34.90 3.10 -24.42
C PRO A 68 35.82 4.27 -24.03
N GLN A 69 35.69 4.77 -22.80
CA GLN A 69 36.68 5.65 -22.19
C GLN A 69 37.94 4.86 -21.88
N GLU A 70 39.06 5.35 -22.41
CA GLU A 70 40.41 4.91 -22.13
C GLU A 70 40.74 5.19 -20.65
N ALA A 71 41.11 4.14 -19.91
CA ALA A 71 41.44 4.24 -18.49
C ALA A 71 42.66 5.17 -18.28
N PRO A 72 42.67 6.04 -17.25
CA PRO A 72 43.84 6.84 -16.94
C PRO A 72 45.04 5.94 -16.56
N PRO A 73 46.28 6.27 -16.94
CA PRO A 73 47.44 5.49 -16.55
C PRO A 73 47.56 5.53 -15.02
N THR A 74 47.51 4.37 -14.38
CA THR A 74 47.88 4.21 -12.98
C THR A 74 49.31 4.70 -12.79
N PRO A 75 49.58 5.73 -11.95
CA PRO A 75 50.94 6.22 -11.74
C PRO A 75 51.84 5.12 -11.19
N ASP A 76 53.04 4.97 -11.77
CA ASP A 76 54.04 4.02 -11.30
C ASP A 76 54.37 4.29 -9.82
N GLN A 77 54.11 3.31 -8.95
CA GLN A 77 54.29 3.44 -7.50
C GLN A 77 55.72 3.83 -7.12
N HIS A 78 56.71 3.47 -7.95
CA HIS A 78 58.10 3.87 -7.75
C HIS A 78 58.35 5.38 -7.92
N GLN A 79 57.58 6.06 -8.78
CA GLN A 79 57.68 7.51 -8.96
C GLN A 79 57.12 8.25 -7.74
N VAL A 80 55.98 7.80 -7.22
CA VAL A 80 55.34 8.36 -6.03
C VAL A 80 56.23 8.19 -4.80
N VAL A 81 56.87 7.03 -4.64
CA VAL A 81 57.82 6.79 -3.53
C VAL A 81 59.07 7.66 -3.65
N GLY A 82 59.55 7.92 -4.87
CA GLY A 82 60.66 8.84 -5.11
C GLY A 82 60.34 10.28 -4.70
N GLU A 83 59.16 10.77 -5.07
CA GLU A 83 58.69 12.12 -4.77
C GLU A 83 58.42 12.32 -3.27
N LEU A 84 57.82 11.32 -2.61
CA LEU A 84 57.57 11.36 -1.18
C LEU A 84 58.88 11.39 -0.37
N ARG A 85 59.91 10.64 -0.79
CA ARG A 85 61.24 10.67 -0.16
C ARG A 85 61.94 12.02 -0.32
N ALA A 86 61.78 12.68 -1.47
CA ALA A 86 62.31 14.02 -1.68
C ALA A 86 61.61 15.02 -0.75
N ARG A 87 60.28 14.94 -0.64
CA ARG A 87 59.50 15.85 0.20
C ARG A 87 59.82 15.72 1.69
N VAL A 88 60.07 14.50 2.18
CA VAL A 88 60.50 14.26 3.55
C VAL A 88 61.85 14.93 3.82
N ARG A 89 62.79 14.84 2.88
CA ARG A 89 64.11 15.47 3.02
C ARG A 89 64.02 17.00 3.09
N ASP A 90 63.15 17.59 2.27
CA ASP A 90 62.90 19.04 2.30
C ASP A 90 62.30 19.45 3.64
N LEU A 91 61.31 18.71 4.14
CA LEU A 91 60.67 18.97 5.44
C LEU A 91 61.66 18.81 6.61
N GLU A 92 62.53 17.80 6.57
CA GLU A 92 63.58 17.63 7.56
C GLU A 92 64.56 18.81 7.56
N SER A 93 64.89 19.35 6.38
CA SER A 93 65.74 20.53 6.25
C SER A 93 65.08 21.80 6.80
N GLU A 94 63.78 22.00 6.57
CA GLU A 94 63.01 23.12 7.13
C GLU A 94 62.87 23.01 8.65
N LEU A 95 62.69 21.80 9.17
CA LEU A 95 62.56 21.54 10.60
C LEU A 95 63.92 21.70 11.31
N ALA A 96 65.01 21.31 10.66
CA ALA A 96 66.37 21.60 11.11
C ALA A 96 66.65 23.12 11.11
N ALA A 97 66.24 23.84 10.05
CA ALA A 97 66.37 25.30 9.98
C ALA A 97 65.55 26.01 11.07
N ARG A 98 64.33 25.55 11.36
CA ARG A 98 63.51 26.06 12.46
C ARG A 98 64.11 25.77 13.84
N LYS A 99 64.80 24.63 14.02
CA LYS A 99 65.50 24.29 15.27
C LYS A 99 66.82 25.06 15.43
N ALA A 100 67.46 25.46 14.34
CA ALA A 100 68.70 26.24 14.33
C ALA A 100 68.46 27.76 14.44
N ALA A 101 67.22 28.24 14.23
CA ALA A 101 66.86 29.63 14.45
C ALA A 101 66.95 29.98 15.95
N PRO A 102 67.62 31.09 16.34
CA PRO A 102 67.57 31.59 17.71
C PRO A 102 66.11 31.89 18.09
N ALA A 103 65.71 31.49 19.29
CA ALA A 103 64.36 31.74 19.79
C ALA A 103 64.00 33.24 19.66
N PRO A 104 62.85 33.61 19.07
CA PRO A 104 62.37 34.98 19.15
C PRO A 104 62.12 35.33 20.63
N ALA A 105 62.41 36.57 21.00
CA ALA A 105 62.19 37.07 22.36
C ALA A 105 60.75 36.76 22.85
N PRO A 106 60.55 36.48 24.15
CA PRO A 106 59.24 36.06 24.66
C PRO A 106 58.18 37.10 24.33
N PRO A 107 57.00 36.70 23.82
CA PRO A 107 55.89 37.63 23.60
C PRO A 107 55.40 38.21 24.93
N PRO A 108 54.84 39.43 24.94
CA PRO A 108 54.18 39.96 26.13
C PRO A 108 53.06 39.01 26.57
N ALA A 109 52.86 38.92 27.90
CA ALA A 109 51.99 37.95 28.54
C ALA A 109 50.59 37.83 27.87
N PRO A 110 50.02 36.62 27.78
CA PRO A 110 48.71 36.40 27.18
C PRO A 110 47.63 37.16 27.97
N GLN A 111 46.86 37.98 27.26
CA GLN A 111 45.61 38.53 27.79
C GLN A 111 44.66 37.36 28.16
N PRO A 112 43.85 37.49 29.23
CA PRO A 112 42.96 36.42 29.65
C PRO A 112 41.89 36.20 28.58
N ARG A 113 41.93 35.03 27.92
CA ARG A 113 40.82 34.55 27.10
C ARG A 113 39.59 34.31 28.01
N PRO A 114 38.37 34.75 27.63
CA PRO A 114 37.17 34.38 28.37
C PRO A 114 37.04 32.86 28.39
N ALA A 115 36.66 32.30 29.54
CA ALA A 115 36.64 30.86 29.76
C ALA A 115 35.58 30.19 28.84
N PRO A 116 35.96 29.19 28.02
CA PRO A 116 35.05 28.53 27.07
C PRO A 116 33.86 27.83 27.73
N GLY A 117 33.91 27.58 29.04
CA GLY A 117 32.81 26.99 29.80
C GLY A 117 31.57 27.88 29.92
N ASN A 118 31.72 29.22 29.96
CA ASN A 118 30.57 30.12 30.10
C ASN A 118 29.72 30.18 28.82
N ASP A 119 30.36 30.11 27.65
CA ASP A 119 29.69 30.17 26.35
C ASP A 119 28.91 28.87 26.06
N LEU A 120 29.49 27.72 26.45
CA LEU A 120 28.84 26.42 26.39
C LEU A 120 27.61 26.33 27.33
N LEU A 121 27.72 26.82 28.55
CA LEU A 121 26.59 26.87 29.49
C LEU A 121 25.46 27.77 28.99
N GLN A 122 25.80 28.94 28.44
CA GLN A 122 24.81 29.83 27.81
C GLN A 122 24.11 29.18 26.63
N ARG A 123 24.84 28.43 25.79
CA ARG A 123 24.28 27.70 24.66
C ARG A 123 23.35 26.57 25.09
N LEU A 124 23.69 25.84 26.16
CA LEU A 124 22.83 24.79 26.73
C LEU A 124 21.53 25.38 27.28
N ASP A 125 21.61 26.46 28.06
CA ASP A 125 20.45 27.19 28.57
C ASP A 125 19.53 27.68 27.43
N GLU A 126 20.10 28.15 26.32
CA GLU A 126 19.36 28.62 25.17
C GLU A 126 18.68 27.46 24.42
N LEU A 127 19.41 26.36 24.21
CA LEU A 127 18.87 25.13 23.64
C LEU A 127 17.76 24.50 24.49
N GLU A 128 17.87 24.55 25.81
CA GLU A 128 16.84 24.03 26.71
C GLU A 128 15.55 24.85 26.59
N ARG A 129 15.65 26.19 26.57
CA ARG A 129 14.50 27.07 26.36
C ARG A 129 13.85 26.86 24.99
N GLU A 130 14.66 26.65 23.95
CA GLU A 130 14.16 26.36 22.60
C GLU A 130 13.44 25.00 22.57
N ASN A 131 14.02 23.97 23.16
CA ASN A 131 13.38 22.65 23.28
C ASN A 131 12.07 22.72 24.07
N GLU A 132 12.01 23.47 25.17
CA GLU A 132 10.77 23.67 25.92
C GLU A 132 9.70 24.37 25.10
N ARG A 133 10.06 25.36 24.27
CA ARG A 133 9.12 26.02 23.36
C ARG A 133 8.61 25.05 22.29
N LEU A 134 9.52 24.34 21.63
CA LEU A 134 9.16 23.36 20.59
C LEU A 134 8.26 22.25 21.14
N ARG A 135 8.53 21.77 22.36
CA ARG A 135 7.67 20.79 23.04
C ARG A 135 6.25 21.34 23.24
N LYS A 136 6.10 22.56 23.77
CA LYS A 136 4.79 23.18 23.99
C LYS A 136 4.03 23.43 22.68
N GLU A 137 4.72 23.82 21.62
CA GLU A 137 4.14 23.99 20.28
C GLU A 137 3.66 22.65 19.71
N SER A 138 4.51 21.63 19.78
CA SER A 138 4.15 20.27 19.32
C SER A 138 2.97 19.67 20.09
N GLU A 139 2.88 19.93 21.40
CA GLU A 139 1.75 19.47 22.23
C GLU A 139 0.44 20.15 21.79
N LYS A 140 0.50 21.46 21.51
CA LYS A 140 -0.65 22.21 21.00
C LYS A 140 -1.08 21.73 19.61
N ASP A 141 -0.14 21.45 18.72
CA ASP A 141 -0.42 20.92 17.40
C ASP A 141 -1.02 19.51 17.47
N LEU A 142 -0.50 18.66 18.35
CA LEU A 142 -1.05 17.32 18.60
C LEU A 142 -2.49 17.39 19.12
N MET A 143 -2.79 18.32 20.03
CA MET A 143 -4.16 18.58 20.50
C MET A 143 -5.07 19.10 19.37
N GLY A 144 -4.56 19.95 18.48
CA GLY A 144 -5.30 20.45 17.32
C GLY A 144 -5.62 19.33 16.32
N ILE A 145 -4.63 18.46 16.04
CA ILE A 145 -4.78 17.30 15.15
C ILE A 145 -5.74 16.28 15.76
N SER A 146 -5.64 15.99 17.06
CA SER A 146 -6.53 15.03 17.71
C SER A 146 -7.99 15.53 17.70
N SER A 147 -8.23 16.82 17.96
CA SER A 147 -9.56 17.43 17.85
C SER A 147 -10.12 17.35 16.42
N ARG A 148 -9.29 17.65 15.41
CA ARG A 148 -9.69 17.51 13.99
C ARG A 148 -9.97 16.05 13.63
N ALA A 149 -9.16 15.11 14.10
CA ALA A 149 -9.33 13.68 13.86
C ALA A 149 -10.62 13.16 14.50
N VAL A 150 -10.92 13.54 15.74
CA VAL A 150 -12.17 13.16 16.43
C VAL A 150 -13.39 13.72 15.71
N ASN A 151 -13.35 14.97 15.24
CA ASN A 151 -14.44 15.55 14.47
C ASN A 151 -14.65 14.81 13.13
N LEU A 152 -13.57 14.49 12.43
CA LEU A 152 -13.63 13.74 11.17
C LEU A 152 -14.15 12.32 11.39
N LEU A 153 -13.74 11.65 12.46
CA LEU A 153 -14.24 10.32 12.83
C LEU A 153 -15.74 10.36 13.16
N SER A 154 -16.19 11.35 13.94
CA SER A 154 -17.62 11.54 14.26
C SER A 154 -18.45 11.84 13.01
N GLN A 155 -17.90 12.59 12.06
CA GLN A 155 -18.55 12.87 10.78
C GLN A 155 -18.62 11.61 9.90
N ALA A 156 -17.51 10.87 9.79
CA ALA A 156 -17.45 9.62 9.03
C ALA A 156 -18.42 8.58 9.60
N GLN A 157 -18.47 8.43 10.92
CA GLN A 157 -19.38 7.51 11.59
C GLN A 157 -20.84 7.88 11.33
N ARG A 158 -21.23 9.15 11.48
CA ARG A 158 -22.59 9.61 11.14
C ARG A 158 -22.95 9.36 9.67
N THR A 159 -21.98 9.53 8.78
CA THR A 159 -22.18 9.28 7.35
C THR A 159 -22.37 7.79 7.09
N ALA A 160 -21.58 6.92 7.73
CA ALA A 160 -21.73 5.47 7.65
C ALA A 160 -23.07 4.99 8.21
N ASP A 161 -23.49 5.51 9.35
CA ASP A 161 -24.78 5.16 9.95
C ASP A 161 -25.94 5.55 9.03
N GLN A 162 -25.85 6.73 8.39
CA GLN A 162 -26.84 7.20 7.43
C GLN A 162 -26.91 6.31 6.19
N THR A 163 -25.76 5.94 5.61
CA THR A 163 -25.75 5.08 4.40
C THR A 163 -26.27 3.68 4.72
N ILE A 164 -26.03 3.15 5.91
CA ILE A 164 -26.60 1.88 6.37
C ILE A 164 -28.12 1.99 6.50
N ALA A 165 -28.62 3.06 7.12
CA ALA A 165 -30.05 3.29 7.26
C ALA A 165 -30.75 3.41 5.88
N ASP A 166 -30.14 4.14 4.95
CA ASP A 166 -30.65 4.29 3.59
C ASP A 166 -30.62 2.97 2.82
N ALA A 167 -29.56 2.17 2.99
CA ALA A 167 -29.45 0.85 2.38
C ALA A 167 -30.50 -0.15 2.92
N ASP A 168 -30.75 -0.17 4.24
CA ASP A 168 -31.79 -1.02 4.85
C ASP A 168 -33.17 -0.64 4.33
N LYS A 169 -33.46 0.67 4.25
CA LYS A 169 -34.71 1.17 3.69
C LYS A 169 -34.89 0.71 2.24
N TYR A 170 -33.87 0.90 1.39
CA TYR A 170 -33.92 0.48 0.00
C TYR A 170 -34.11 -1.03 -0.14
N ALA A 171 -33.43 -1.84 0.69
CA ALA A 171 -33.60 -3.29 0.68
C ALA A 171 -35.03 -3.71 1.03
N ARG A 172 -35.64 -3.08 2.04
CA ARG A 172 -37.05 -3.33 2.40
C ARG A 172 -38.00 -2.95 1.26
N ASP A 173 -37.80 -1.79 0.67
CA ASP A 173 -38.63 -1.32 -0.45
C ASP A 173 -38.52 -2.26 -1.66
N LEU A 174 -37.31 -2.73 -1.98
CA LEU A 174 -37.07 -3.70 -3.04
C LEU A 174 -37.79 -5.02 -2.78
N VAL A 175 -37.71 -5.57 -1.56
CA VAL A 175 -38.38 -6.83 -1.20
C VAL A 175 -39.90 -6.68 -1.27
N MET A 176 -40.45 -5.56 -0.79
CA MET A 176 -41.89 -5.32 -0.85
C MET A 176 -42.38 -5.20 -2.30
N ASN A 177 -41.62 -4.48 -3.14
CA ASN A 177 -41.94 -4.33 -4.55
C ASN A 177 -41.85 -5.68 -5.30
N ALA A 178 -40.75 -6.43 -5.09
CA ALA A 178 -40.59 -7.75 -5.68
C ALA A 178 -41.72 -8.70 -5.28
N ARG A 179 -42.11 -8.72 -4.00
CA ARG A 179 -43.22 -9.54 -3.52
C ARG A 179 -44.55 -9.14 -4.15
N ALA A 180 -44.82 -7.85 -4.30
CA ALA A 180 -46.02 -7.35 -4.97
C ALA A 180 -46.06 -7.80 -6.44
N GLN A 181 -44.94 -7.66 -7.17
CA GLN A 181 -44.81 -8.13 -8.55
C GLN A 181 -45.02 -9.63 -8.68
N PHE A 182 -44.44 -10.45 -7.79
CA PHE A 182 -44.66 -11.89 -7.79
C PHE A 182 -46.13 -12.26 -7.55
N GLN A 183 -46.79 -11.59 -6.61
CA GLN A 183 -48.22 -11.81 -6.36
C GLN A 183 -49.06 -11.44 -7.59
N GLU A 184 -48.73 -10.34 -8.25
CA GLU A 184 -49.41 -9.91 -9.48
C GLU A 184 -49.23 -10.92 -10.62
N ILE A 185 -48.00 -11.43 -10.83
CA ILE A 185 -47.71 -12.45 -11.84
C ILE A 185 -48.53 -13.72 -11.56
N LEU A 186 -48.58 -14.17 -10.30
CA LEU A 186 -49.36 -15.34 -9.90
C LEU A 186 -50.87 -15.12 -10.12
N GLN A 187 -51.40 -13.95 -9.77
CA GLN A 187 -52.80 -13.61 -10.02
C GLN A 187 -53.14 -13.57 -11.52
N ARG A 188 -52.27 -12.97 -12.34
CA ARG A 188 -52.42 -12.94 -13.80
C ARG A 188 -52.39 -14.36 -14.38
N ALA A 189 -51.45 -15.19 -13.97
CA ALA A 189 -51.35 -16.59 -14.41
C ALA A 189 -52.61 -17.40 -14.02
N GLN A 190 -53.13 -17.20 -12.81
CA GLN A 190 -54.38 -17.83 -12.36
C GLN A 190 -55.60 -17.32 -13.14
N ALA A 191 -55.67 -16.04 -13.46
CA ALA A 191 -56.75 -15.47 -14.26
C ALA A 191 -56.77 -16.06 -15.68
N LEU A 192 -55.60 -16.16 -16.33
CA LEU A 192 -55.46 -16.81 -17.63
C LEU A 192 -55.88 -18.28 -17.57
N SER A 193 -55.39 -19.04 -16.59
CA SER A 193 -55.75 -20.45 -16.41
C SER A 193 -57.24 -20.66 -16.12
N ARG A 194 -57.89 -19.77 -15.35
CA ARG A 194 -59.33 -19.81 -15.10
C ARG A 194 -60.15 -19.59 -16.36
N VAL A 195 -59.75 -18.62 -17.19
CA VAL A 195 -60.42 -18.35 -18.47
C VAL A 195 -60.28 -19.56 -19.41
N SER A 196 -59.10 -20.16 -19.52
CA SER A 196 -58.88 -21.37 -20.31
C SER A 196 -59.61 -22.59 -19.75
N GLY A 197 -59.66 -22.75 -18.42
CA GLY A 197 -60.42 -23.83 -17.76
C GLY A 197 -61.93 -23.73 -17.98
N ASN A 198 -62.48 -22.51 -18.03
CA ASN A 198 -63.89 -22.30 -18.39
C ASN A 198 -64.16 -22.52 -19.89
N GLY A 199 -63.18 -22.27 -20.76
CA GLY A 199 -63.27 -22.59 -22.19
C GLY A 199 -63.26 -24.10 -22.47
N LEU A 200 -62.55 -24.88 -21.66
CA LEU A 200 -62.46 -26.35 -21.80
C LEU A 200 -63.72 -27.11 -21.35
N ALA A 201 -64.60 -26.49 -20.55
CA ALA A 201 -65.89 -27.09 -20.17
C ALA A 201 -66.95 -26.98 -21.30
N SER A 202 -66.68 -26.20 -22.36
CA SER A 202 -67.63 -25.93 -23.44
C SER A 202 -66.95 -26.05 -24.82
N GLY A 203 -66.41 -27.23 -25.15
CA GLY A 203 -66.02 -27.55 -26.53
C GLY A 203 -64.77 -28.40 -26.62
N ALA A 204 -64.88 -29.51 -27.35
CA ALA A 204 -63.84 -30.49 -27.55
C ALA A 204 -62.57 -29.93 -28.24
N SER A 205 -61.40 -30.37 -27.74
CA SER A 205 -60.08 -30.44 -28.39
C SER A 205 -59.22 -29.16 -28.59
N GLY A 206 -58.20 -28.99 -27.71
CA GLY A 206 -56.87 -28.38 -27.93
C GLY A 206 -56.72 -26.85 -27.79
N PRO A 207 -56.05 -26.32 -26.72
CA PRO A 207 -54.63 -25.94 -26.81
C PRO A 207 -53.87 -26.01 -25.45
N THR A 208 -53.67 -27.21 -24.88
CA THR A 208 -53.01 -27.35 -23.56
C THR A 208 -51.48 -27.35 -23.62
N THR A 209 -50.88 -27.63 -24.78
CA THR A 209 -49.42 -27.70 -24.95
C THR A 209 -48.76 -26.32 -25.01
N THR A 210 -49.35 -25.37 -25.72
CA THR A 210 -48.81 -24.00 -25.86
C THR A 210 -48.86 -23.21 -24.56
N GLU A 211 -49.91 -23.37 -23.74
CA GLU A 211 -49.99 -22.75 -22.42
C GLU A 211 -48.95 -23.32 -21.45
N LEU A 212 -48.74 -24.64 -21.46
CA LEU A 212 -47.71 -25.30 -20.66
C LEU A 212 -46.29 -24.90 -21.11
N GLU A 213 -46.05 -24.75 -22.40
CA GLU A 213 -44.78 -24.25 -22.94
C GLU A 213 -44.54 -22.78 -22.57
N TYR A 214 -45.57 -21.94 -22.59
CA TYR A 214 -45.48 -20.54 -22.17
C TYR A 214 -45.12 -20.42 -20.68
N VAL A 215 -45.80 -21.17 -19.81
CA VAL A 215 -45.49 -21.20 -18.37
C VAL A 215 -44.06 -21.73 -18.12
N ARG A 216 -43.63 -22.76 -18.86
CA ARG A 216 -42.25 -23.30 -18.77
C ARG A 216 -41.22 -22.27 -19.23
N SER A 217 -41.47 -21.54 -20.31
CA SER A 217 -40.58 -20.49 -20.82
C SER A 217 -40.48 -19.32 -19.84
N CYS A 218 -41.60 -18.88 -19.26
CA CYS A 218 -41.61 -17.85 -18.22
C CYS A 218 -40.84 -18.27 -16.96
N ALA A 219 -41.00 -19.52 -16.52
CA ALA A 219 -40.25 -20.05 -15.38
C ALA A 219 -38.74 -20.10 -15.67
N GLN A 220 -38.34 -20.52 -16.87
CA GLN A 220 -36.94 -20.54 -17.30
C GLN A 220 -36.33 -19.14 -17.39
N LEU A 221 -37.09 -18.16 -17.89
CA LEU A 221 -36.63 -16.77 -17.97
C LEU A 221 -36.45 -16.16 -16.57
N ALA A 222 -37.40 -16.39 -15.66
CA ALA A 222 -37.30 -15.93 -14.28
C ALA A 222 -36.09 -16.56 -13.56
N GLN A 223 -35.81 -17.85 -13.81
CA GLN A 223 -34.65 -18.54 -13.27
C GLN A 223 -33.33 -17.98 -13.80
N ALA A 224 -33.24 -17.71 -15.11
CA ALA A 224 -32.06 -17.11 -15.71
C ALA A 224 -31.79 -15.69 -15.18
N GLN A 225 -32.85 -14.89 -15.00
CA GLN A 225 -32.74 -13.55 -14.42
C GLN A 225 -32.29 -13.57 -12.96
N LEU A 226 -32.83 -14.48 -12.14
CA LEU A 226 -32.39 -14.63 -10.75
C LEU A 226 -30.92 -15.06 -10.66
N HIS A 227 -30.49 -15.98 -11.51
CA HIS A 227 -29.10 -16.45 -11.55
C HIS A 227 -28.13 -15.35 -12.00
N ALA A 228 -28.55 -14.50 -12.95
CA ALA A 228 -27.79 -13.33 -13.36
C ALA A 228 -27.68 -12.30 -12.22
N LEU A 229 -28.77 -12.04 -11.50
CA LEU A 229 -28.75 -11.15 -10.32
C LEU A 229 -27.84 -11.68 -9.21
N LEU A 230 -27.88 -13.00 -8.93
CA LEU A 230 -26.98 -13.66 -7.98
C LEU A 230 -25.51 -13.61 -8.42
N ALA A 231 -25.22 -13.68 -9.73
CA ALA A 231 -23.87 -13.53 -10.25
C ALA A 231 -23.35 -12.08 -10.19
N THR A 232 -24.25 -11.09 -10.21
CA THR A 232 -23.89 -9.67 -10.05
C THR A 232 -23.74 -9.23 -8.59
N LEU A 233 -24.16 -10.06 -7.63
CA LEU A 233 -23.91 -9.82 -6.21
C LEU A 233 -22.42 -10.08 -5.91
N PRO A 234 -21.69 -9.11 -5.33
CA PRO A 234 -20.28 -9.27 -5.02
C PRO A 234 -20.05 -10.41 -4.00
N PRO A 235 -18.93 -11.13 -4.09
CA PRO A 235 -18.64 -12.32 -3.25
C PRO A 235 -18.63 -12.01 -1.74
N GLU A 236 -18.46 -10.74 -1.36
CA GLU A 236 -18.46 -10.25 0.01
C GLU A 236 -19.80 -10.43 0.76
N VAL A 237 -20.92 -10.65 0.05
CA VAL A 237 -22.21 -10.97 0.71
C VAL A 237 -22.29 -12.47 1.07
N SER A 238 -21.59 -13.33 0.33
CA SER A 238 -21.58 -14.78 0.58
C SER A 238 -20.67 -15.17 1.75
N THR A 239 -19.60 -14.41 1.99
CA THR A 239 -18.70 -14.57 3.14
C THR A 239 -19.38 -14.16 4.44
N GLN A 240 -20.25 -13.13 4.43
CA GLN A 240 -21.00 -12.70 5.61
C GLN A 240 -22.07 -13.69 6.09
N SER A 241 -22.52 -14.62 5.23
CA SER A 241 -23.53 -15.64 5.60
C SER A 241 -22.91 -16.92 6.17
N ARG A 242 -21.58 -17.06 6.14
CA ARG A 242 -20.86 -18.24 6.66
C ARG A 242 -19.92 -17.79 7.80
N HIS A 243 -20.45 -17.83 9.02
CA HIS A 243 -19.82 -17.86 10.38
C HIS A 243 -20.26 -16.74 11.34
N PRO A 244 -20.38 -17.00 12.66
CA PRO A 244 -21.11 -18.10 13.30
C PRO A 244 -21.96 -17.63 14.49
N SER A 245 -23.17 -18.20 14.64
CA SER A 245 -23.80 -18.33 15.94
C SER A 245 -23.10 -19.46 16.71
N ALA A 246 -22.18 -19.11 17.62
CA ALA A 246 -21.82 -19.88 18.82
C ALA A 246 -20.57 -19.26 19.45
N GLU A 247 -20.76 -18.42 20.47
CA GLU A 247 -20.06 -18.51 21.76
C GLU A 247 -20.95 -17.83 22.81
N MET A 248 -21.60 -18.66 23.63
CA MET A 248 -22.13 -18.36 24.98
C MET A 248 -21.60 -19.46 25.90
#